data_AF-A0A850XT15-F1
#
_entry.id   AF-A0A850XT15-F1
#
_cell.length_a   1.000
_cell.length_b   1.000
_cell.length_c   1.000
_cell.angle_alpha   90.00
_cell.angle_beta   90.00
_cell.angle_gamma   90.00
#
_symmetry.space_group_name_H-M   'P 1'
#
loop_
_entity.id
_entity.type
_entity.pdbx_description
1 polymer ?
#
loop_
_entity_poly.entity_id
_entity_poly.type
_entity_poly.pdbx_seq_one_letter_code
_entity_poly.pdbx_strand_id
1 'polypeptide(L)'
;SEPNFVSSYDIGNFTYFFFRENAVEHDCGKTVFSRAARVCKNDIGGKFVLEDTWTTFMKARLNCSRPGEIPFYYNELQSTFFLPELDLIYGIFTTNVNSIAASAVCVFNLSAITQAFNGPFKYQENSRSAWLPYPNPNPNFQCGTMDQGLYANLTERNLQDAQKFFLMHEVVQPVIPIPYFMEDNSRFSHVVVDVVQGKDMLFHIIYLATDYGTIKKVLAPMNQTSSSCLLEEIELLPKSQREPIRSLQILHSQSVLFVGLQEHVIKVPLKRCPFYKTYSACIGSQDPYCGWDMVMKKCTTLEESLSMSQWEQSITVCPMRNLTVDGHFGTWSQWKPCTHTDGTSVGSCLCRTRVCDSPAPQCGGWLCEGPTMEIANCSRNGGWTPWTSWSPCSTTCGIGFQVRQRSCSNPTPRHGGRVCVGQNREERYCNEHLLCPPHVFWTGWGPWERCTAQCGGGIQARRRTCENGPDCPGCSVEYQPCNTNACPELKKTTPWTPWTPVNISDNGGHYEQRFRYTCKARLPDPNLLEVGRQRIEMRYCSSDGTSGCSTDG
;
A
#
# COMPACT_ATOMS: atom_id res chain seq x y z
N SER A 1 33.18 -27.63 -13.60
CA SER A 1 32.09 -26.91 -12.91
C SER A 1 32.51 -25.46 -12.77
N GLU A 2 31.59 -24.49 -12.80
CA GLU A 2 31.87 -23.05 -12.69
C GLU A 2 31.69 -22.62 -11.22
N PRO A 3 32.75 -22.58 -10.38
CA PRO A 3 32.62 -22.24 -8.98
C PRO A 3 32.50 -20.72 -8.76
N ASN A 4 31.73 -20.33 -7.75
CA ASN A 4 31.68 -18.99 -7.21
C ASN A 4 32.09 -19.05 -5.73
N PHE A 5 33.29 -18.57 -5.43
CA PHE A 5 33.87 -18.59 -4.09
C PHE A 5 33.25 -17.51 -3.21
N VAL A 6 32.91 -17.90 -1.98
CA VAL A 6 32.24 -17.04 -1.02
C VAL A 6 33.20 -16.62 0.09
N SER A 7 33.95 -17.56 0.65
CA SER A 7 34.88 -17.29 1.74
C SER A 7 35.89 -18.42 1.93
N SER A 8 36.93 -18.14 2.71
CA SER A 8 37.94 -19.11 3.13
C SER A 8 38.35 -18.85 4.57
N TYR A 9 38.65 -19.92 5.32
CA TYR A 9 39.13 -19.83 6.70
C TYR A 9 40.30 -20.78 6.94
N ASP A 10 41.30 -20.28 7.67
CA ASP A 10 42.43 -21.07 8.13
C ASP A 10 42.14 -21.62 9.52
N ILE A 11 41.89 -22.93 9.63
CA ILE A 11 41.49 -23.58 10.88
C ILE A 11 42.37 -24.81 11.13
N GLY A 12 43.17 -24.76 12.18
CA GLY A 12 44.17 -25.78 12.48
C GLY A 12 45.15 -25.95 11.31
N ASN A 13 45.34 -27.20 10.86
CA ASN A 13 46.25 -27.55 9.75
C ASN A 13 45.60 -27.48 8.36
N PHE A 14 44.32 -27.10 8.29
CA PHE A 14 43.56 -27.05 7.04
C PHE A 14 43.20 -25.61 6.67
N THR A 15 43.08 -25.37 5.37
CA THR A 15 42.38 -24.21 4.83
C THR A 15 41.04 -24.69 4.26
N TYR A 16 39.95 -24.12 4.76
CA TYR A 16 38.59 -24.44 4.32
C TYR A 16 38.11 -23.41 3.30
N PHE A 17 37.47 -23.87 2.23
CA PHE A 17 36.86 -23.04 1.21
C PHE A 17 35.36 -23.26 1.14
N PHE A 18 34.60 -22.17 1.09
CA PHE A 18 33.16 -22.20 0.94
C PHE A 18 32.78 -21.56 -0.38
N PHE A 19 32.03 -22.28 -1.20
CA PHE A 19 31.67 -21.85 -2.54
C PHE A 19 30.40 -22.54 -3.02
N ARG A 20 29.85 -22.08 -4.13
CA ARG A 20 28.77 -22.76 -4.86
C ARG A 20 29.22 -23.08 -6.28
N GLU A 21 28.77 -24.20 -6.83
CA GLU A 21 29.13 -24.64 -8.18
C GLU A 21 27.97 -25.40 -8.84
N ASN A 22 28.02 -25.57 -10.16
CA ASN A 22 27.14 -26.49 -10.87
C ASN A 22 27.36 -27.93 -10.35
N ALA A 23 26.30 -28.56 -9.87
CA ALA A 23 26.30 -29.92 -9.32
C ALA A 23 26.48 -30.95 -10.43
N VAL A 24 27.61 -31.63 -10.44
CA VAL A 24 27.91 -32.71 -11.40
C VAL A 24 27.23 -34.02 -11.03
N GLU A 25 26.86 -34.17 -9.77
CA GLU A 25 26.21 -35.35 -9.21
C GLU A 25 24.69 -35.35 -9.31
N HIS A 26 24.13 -34.38 -10.04
CA HIS A 26 22.70 -34.26 -10.24
C HIS A 26 22.35 -34.65 -11.69
N ASP A 27 21.70 -35.79 -11.84
CA ASP A 27 21.45 -36.38 -13.16
C ASP A 27 20.34 -35.64 -13.95
N CYS A 28 19.53 -34.80 -13.30
CA CYS A 28 18.36 -34.14 -13.88
C CYS A 28 18.51 -32.61 -13.94
N GLY A 29 19.04 -32.10 -15.05
CA GLY A 29 19.12 -30.66 -15.31
C GLY A 29 20.27 -29.94 -14.59
N LYS A 30 20.44 -28.65 -14.89
CA LYS A 30 21.51 -27.81 -14.30
C LYS A 30 21.06 -27.32 -12.92
N THR A 31 21.66 -27.85 -11.86
CA THR A 31 21.43 -27.38 -10.48
C THR A 31 22.74 -26.87 -9.89
N VAL A 32 22.64 -25.89 -8.99
CA VAL A 32 23.79 -25.36 -8.24
C VAL A 32 23.76 -25.98 -6.85
N PHE A 33 24.91 -26.41 -6.33
CA PHE A 33 25.06 -26.81 -4.94
C PHE A 33 26.15 -26.03 -4.24
N SER A 34 25.91 -25.81 -2.94
CA SER A 34 26.87 -25.21 -2.02
C SER A 34 27.80 -26.25 -1.44
N ARG A 35 29.08 -25.88 -1.30
CA ARG A 35 30.19 -26.75 -0.94
C ARG A 35 30.98 -26.18 0.21
N ALA A 36 31.44 -27.08 1.07
CA ALA A 36 32.62 -26.87 1.89
C ALA A 36 33.73 -27.74 1.31
N ALA A 37 34.92 -27.19 1.10
CA ALA A 37 36.11 -27.92 0.75
C ALA A 37 37.23 -27.68 1.76
N ARG A 38 38.20 -28.58 1.80
CA ARG A 38 39.41 -28.42 2.61
C ARG A 38 40.66 -28.84 1.83
N VAL A 39 41.78 -28.21 2.14
CA VAL A 39 43.14 -28.58 1.72
C VAL A 39 44.08 -28.52 2.92
N CYS A 40 45.14 -29.33 2.91
CA CYS A 40 46.22 -29.21 3.88
C CYS A 40 47.09 -27.99 3.59
N LYS A 41 47.44 -27.23 4.63
CA LYS A 41 48.30 -26.03 4.49
C LYS A 41 49.72 -26.37 4.02
N ASN A 42 50.18 -27.58 4.29
CA ASN A 42 51.49 -28.09 3.90
C ASN A 42 51.44 -29.02 2.67
N ASP A 43 50.35 -28.98 1.89
CA ASP A 43 50.27 -29.71 0.63
C ASP A 43 51.26 -29.09 -0.38
N ILE A 44 52.23 -29.90 -0.78
CA ILE A 44 53.32 -29.51 -1.70
C ILE A 44 53.05 -29.95 -3.14
N GLY A 45 51.87 -30.52 -3.41
CA GLY A 45 51.56 -31.13 -4.70
C GLY A 45 52.19 -32.51 -4.89
N GLY A 46 51.91 -33.13 -6.03
CA GLY A 46 52.48 -34.44 -6.39
C GLY A 46 53.86 -34.32 -7.05
N LYS A 47 54.66 -35.39 -7.01
CA LYS A 47 56.03 -35.41 -7.56
C LYS A 47 56.12 -35.58 -9.08
N PHE A 48 55.14 -36.25 -9.69
CA PHE A 48 55.12 -36.57 -11.13
C PHE A 48 53.69 -36.56 -11.68
N VAL A 49 52.77 -37.20 -10.95
CA VAL A 49 51.32 -37.09 -11.15
C VAL A 49 50.84 -36.00 -10.19
N LEU A 50 49.97 -35.10 -10.65
CA LEU A 50 49.50 -33.96 -9.86
C LEU A 50 50.60 -32.93 -9.47
N GLU A 51 51.64 -32.77 -10.29
CA GLU A 51 52.61 -31.67 -10.13
C GLU A 51 51.88 -30.30 -10.18
N ASP A 52 52.23 -29.40 -9.27
CA ASP A 52 51.58 -28.09 -9.06
C ASP A 52 50.06 -28.15 -8.80
N THR A 53 49.53 -29.29 -8.35
CA THR A 53 48.10 -29.44 -8.03
C THR A 53 47.87 -30.05 -6.66
N TRP A 54 46.79 -29.62 -5.99
CA TRP A 54 46.42 -30.10 -4.65
C TRP A 54 46.23 -31.62 -4.62
N THR A 55 46.91 -32.29 -3.69
CA THR A 55 46.79 -33.73 -3.45
C THR A 55 45.81 -34.07 -2.33
N THR A 56 45.44 -33.05 -1.53
CA THR A 56 44.62 -33.19 -0.33
C THR A 56 43.22 -32.58 -0.46
N PHE A 57 42.87 -32.06 -1.65
CA PHE A 57 41.59 -31.41 -1.90
C PHE A 57 40.40 -32.38 -1.79
N MET A 58 39.44 -32.03 -0.95
CA MET A 58 38.16 -32.73 -0.81
C MET A 58 37.05 -31.70 -0.67
N LYS A 59 35.85 -32.00 -1.20
CA LYS A 59 34.65 -31.17 -1.07
C LYS A 59 33.41 -31.98 -0.70
N ALA A 60 32.56 -31.43 0.14
CA ALA A 60 31.29 -32.00 0.56
C ALA A 60 30.14 -31.01 0.31
N ARG A 61 28.92 -31.51 0.07
CA ARG A 61 27.72 -30.68 -0.07
C ARG A 61 27.29 -30.15 1.30
N LEU A 62 26.90 -28.89 1.36
CA LEU A 62 26.24 -28.29 2.53
C LEU A 62 24.72 -28.41 2.38
N ASN A 63 24.02 -28.90 3.42
CA ASN A 63 22.56 -28.93 3.45
C ASN A 63 21.99 -27.70 4.17
N CYS A 64 21.17 -26.93 3.47
CA CYS A 64 20.31 -25.92 4.10
C CYS A 64 18.91 -26.06 3.51
N SER A 65 17.97 -26.57 4.29
CA SER A 65 16.63 -26.90 3.81
C SER A 65 15.57 -26.70 4.87
N ARG A 66 14.36 -26.32 4.45
CA ARG A 66 13.17 -26.38 5.30
C ARG A 66 12.61 -27.82 5.25
N PRO A 67 12.42 -28.49 6.40
CA PRO A 67 11.87 -29.85 6.41
C PRO A 67 10.40 -29.87 5.96
N GLY A 68 9.96 -31.02 5.45
CA GLY A 68 8.61 -31.29 4.94
C GLY A 68 8.57 -32.67 4.27
N GLU A 69 7.40 -33.11 3.79
CA GLU A 69 7.30 -34.36 3.00
C GLU A 69 8.26 -34.33 1.79
N ILE A 70 8.37 -33.16 1.16
CA ILE A 70 9.41 -32.83 0.19
C ILE A 70 10.18 -31.62 0.76
N PRO A 71 11.46 -31.79 1.16
CA PRO A 71 12.24 -30.69 1.71
C PRO A 71 12.46 -29.58 0.67
N PHE A 72 12.37 -28.33 1.13
CA PHE A 72 12.66 -27.15 0.31
C PHE A 72 14.10 -26.69 0.53
N TYR A 73 14.94 -26.73 -0.52
CA TYR A 73 16.37 -26.47 -0.40
C TYR A 73 16.75 -25.04 -0.79
N TYR A 74 17.60 -24.42 0.03
CA TYR A 74 18.31 -23.18 -0.28
C TYR A 74 19.71 -23.56 -0.77
N ASN A 75 19.88 -23.61 -2.08
CA ASN A 75 21.04 -24.25 -2.69
C ASN A 75 22.23 -23.32 -2.93
N GLU A 76 22.03 -22.01 -2.97
CA GLU A 76 23.05 -21.03 -3.35
C GLU A 76 23.60 -20.27 -2.14
N LEU A 77 24.79 -20.66 -1.68
CA LEU A 77 25.53 -19.99 -0.60
C LEU A 77 25.98 -18.60 -1.04
N GLN A 78 25.71 -17.58 -0.22
CA GLN A 78 26.04 -16.18 -0.50
C GLN A 78 27.15 -15.62 0.40
N SER A 79 27.16 -15.98 1.68
CA SER A 79 28.16 -15.54 2.67
C SER A 79 28.29 -16.58 3.75
N THR A 80 29.46 -16.64 4.40
CA THR A 80 29.60 -17.36 5.67
C THR A 80 30.29 -16.49 6.72
N PHE A 81 30.18 -16.89 7.98
CA PHE A 81 30.88 -16.30 9.11
C PHE A 81 31.33 -17.42 10.06
N PHE A 82 32.62 -17.50 10.34
CA PHE A 82 33.18 -18.47 11.29
C PHE A 82 33.25 -17.86 12.69
N LEU A 83 32.70 -18.56 13.68
CA LEU A 83 32.75 -18.21 15.09
C LEU A 83 33.71 -19.18 15.81
N PRO A 84 34.98 -18.77 16.05
CA PRO A 84 36.02 -19.67 16.55
C PRO A 84 35.75 -20.24 17.94
N GLU A 85 35.08 -19.48 18.81
CA GLU A 85 34.85 -19.87 20.21
C GLU A 85 33.99 -21.13 20.36
N LEU A 86 33.18 -21.44 19.34
CA LEU A 86 32.24 -22.55 19.33
C LEU A 86 32.42 -23.51 18.15
N ASP A 87 33.45 -23.30 17.32
CA ASP A 87 33.68 -24.03 16.06
C ASP A 87 32.43 -24.08 15.15
N LEU A 88 31.71 -22.96 15.05
CA LEU A 88 30.49 -22.83 14.26
C LEU A 88 30.68 -22.00 13.01
N ILE A 89 30.07 -22.43 11.91
CA ILE A 89 30.04 -21.71 10.64
C ILE A 89 28.61 -21.36 10.32
N TYR A 90 28.31 -20.07 10.34
CA TYR A 90 27.04 -19.51 9.87
C TYR A 90 27.12 -19.34 8.36
N GLY A 91 26.10 -19.76 7.63
CA GLY A 91 26.01 -19.61 6.19
C GLY A 91 24.67 -19.05 5.76
N ILE A 92 24.69 -18.06 4.87
CA ILE A 92 23.51 -17.57 4.16
C ILE A 92 23.34 -18.40 2.89
N PHE A 93 22.16 -18.94 2.69
CA PHE A 93 21.75 -19.65 1.49
C PHE A 93 20.53 -18.99 0.89
N THR A 94 20.46 -19.02 -0.44
CA THR A 94 19.37 -18.45 -1.21
C THR A 94 18.83 -19.47 -2.20
N THR A 95 17.59 -19.25 -2.64
CA THR A 95 17.04 -19.90 -3.82
C THR A 95 17.69 -19.37 -5.09
N ASN A 96 17.55 -20.09 -6.20
CA ASN A 96 18.06 -19.63 -7.48
C ASN A 96 17.49 -18.26 -7.87
N VAL A 97 18.29 -17.43 -8.55
CA VAL A 97 17.90 -16.08 -8.99
C VAL A 97 16.63 -16.05 -9.84
N ASN A 98 16.37 -17.11 -10.63
CA ASN A 98 15.18 -17.24 -11.48
C ASN A 98 13.96 -17.85 -10.75
N SER A 99 14.12 -18.22 -9.48
CA SER A 99 13.04 -18.76 -8.63
C SER A 99 12.50 -17.67 -7.70
N ILE A 100 11.45 -18.01 -6.93
CA ILE A 100 10.93 -17.16 -5.86
C ILE A 100 12.09 -16.79 -4.93
N ALA A 101 12.30 -15.49 -4.72
CA ALA A 101 13.35 -15.00 -3.85
C ALA A 101 13.08 -15.47 -2.42
N ALA A 102 14.00 -16.25 -1.86
CA ALA A 102 13.93 -16.66 -0.46
C ALA A 102 15.35 -16.91 0.05
N SER A 103 15.55 -16.63 1.33
CA SER A 103 16.83 -16.77 2.01
C SER A 103 16.71 -17.52 3.32
N ALA A 104 17.78 -18.20 3.69
CA ALA A 104 17.88 -18.96 4.92
C ALA A 104 19.29 -18.83 5.51
N VAL A 105 19.37 -18.85 6.83
CA VAL A 105 20.61 -18.92 7.59
C VAL A 105 20.71 -20.30 8.20
N CYS A 106 21.73 -21.06 7.82
CA CYS A 106 22.02 -22.38 8.40
C CYS A 106 23.36 -22.33 9.13
N VAL A 107 23.47 -23.09 10.21
CA VAL A 107 24.67 -23.15 11.05
C VAL A 107 25.23 -24.56 11.01
N PHE A 108 26.53 -24.69 10.78
CA PHE A 108 27.23 -25.95 10.70
C PHE A 108 28.32 -26.03 11.75
N ASN A 109 28.43 -27.17 12.42
CA ASN A 109 29.55 -27.43 13.30
C ASN A 109 30.75 -27.92 12.47
N LEU A 110 31.95 -27.43 12.78
CA LEU A 110 33.17 -27.88 12.11
C LEU A 110 33.40 -29.40 12.25
N SER A 111 32.96 -30.00 13.36
CA SER A 111 32.99 -31.44 13.56
C SER A 111 32.11 -32.19 12.54
N ALA A 112 30.93 -31.68 12.21
CA ALA A 112 30.04 -32.27 11.20
C ALA A 112 30.65 -32.20 9.79
N ILE A 113 31.33 -31.09 9.48
CA ILE A 113 32.10 -30.95 8.24
C ILE A 113 33.23 -31.99 8.19
N THR A 114 33.97 -32.14 9.30
CA THR A 114 35.06 -33.11 9.41
C THR A 114 34.56 -34.56 9.28
N GLN A 115 33.43 -34.88 9.91
CA GLN A 115 32.78 -36.20 9.79
C GLN A 115 32.41 -36.51 8.34
N ALA A 116 31.86 -35.53 7.59
CA ALA A 116 31.54 -35.73 6.18
C ALA A 116 32.78 -36.05 5.35
N PHE A 117 33.93 -35.42 5.64
CA PHE A 117 35.20 -35.72 4.95
C PHE A 117 35.84 -37.05 5.35
N ASN A 118 35.48 -37.61 6.50
CA ASN A 118 35.90 -38.96 6.91
C ASN A 118 34.97 -40.04 6.34
N GLY A 119 33.79 -39.66 5.84
CA GLY A 119 32.82 -40.54 5.21
C GLY A 119 33.21 -41.04 3.81
N PRO A 120 32.35 -41.85 3.17
CA PRO A 120 32.59 -42.38 1.82
C PRO A 120 32.65 -41.29 0.74
N PHE A 121 33.41 -41.56 -0.31
CA PHE A 121 33.44 -40.71 -1.51
C PHE A 121 32.25 -40.99 -2.42
N LYS A 122 31.87 -40.01 -3.21
CA LYS A 122 30.90 -40.16 -4.30
C LYS A 122 31.68 -40.40 -5.58
N TYR A 123 31.41 -41.53 -6.23
CA TYR A 123 32.15 -41.97 -7.42
C TYR A 123 31.21 -42.32 -8.56
N GLN A 124 31.65 -42.00 -9.78
CA GLN A 124 30.99 -42.35 -11.02
C GLN A 124 31.97 -43.12 -11.90
N GLU A 125 31.62 -44.33 -12.32
CA GLU A 125 32.51 -45.20 -13.08
C GLU A 125 32.70 -44.73 -14.52
N ASN A 126 31.60 -44.29 -15.15
CA ASN A 126 31.58 -43.68 -16.47
C ASN A 126 30.47 -42.63 -16.56
N SER A 127 30.50 -41.77 -17.58
CA SER A 127 29.56 -40.64 -17.71
C SER A 127 28.07 -41.02 -17.80
N ARG A 128 27.74 -42.31 -17.95
CA ARG A 128 26.36 -42.84 -18.03
C ARG A 128 25.94 -43.62 -16.79
N SER A 129 26.89 -43.93 -15.90
CA SER A 129 26.65 -44.64 -14.65
C SER A 129 26.09 -43.69 -13.59
N ALA A 130 25.31 -44.24 -12.66
CA ALA A 130 24.85 -43.47 -11.51
C ALA A 130 26.02 -43.17 -10.55
N TRP A 131 25.90 -42.06 -9.82
CA TRP A 131 26.84 -41.73 -8.75
C TRP A 131 26.59 -42.61 -7.53
N LEU A 132 27.57 -43.43 -7.15
CA LEU A 132 27.48 -44.39 -6.05
C LEU A 132 28.47 -44.07 -4.92
N PRO A 133 28.17 -44.47 -3.67
CA PRO A 133 29.13 -44.37 -2.58
C PRO A 133 30.31 -45.34 -2.79
N TYR A 134 31.52 -44.84 -2.55
CA TYR A 134 32.76 -45.62 -2.55
C TYR A 134 33.43 -45.50 -1.17
N PRO A 135 33.84 -46.61 -0.52
CA PRO A 135 34.47 -46.58 0.80
C PRO A 135 35.68 -45.65 0.83
N ASN A 136 35.84 -44.90 1.91
CA ASN A 136 36.99 -44.00 2.07
C ASN A 136 38.27 -44.84 2.28
N PRO A 137 39.28 -44.75 1.39
CA PRO A 137 40.54 -45.47 1.57
C PRO A 137 41.34 -44.99 2.79
N ASN A 138 41.10 -43.77 3.26
CA ASN A 138 41.75 -43.18 4.43
C ASN A 138 40.74 -42.41 5.30
N PRO A 139 39.95 -43.11 6.13
CA PRO A 139 38.83 -42.53 6.89
C PRO A 139 39.23 -41.59 8.05
N ASN A 140 40.53 -41.34 8.28
CA ASN A 140 41.02 -40.42 9.31
C ASN A 140 42.17 -39.55 8.79
N PHE A 141 42.10 -39.14 7.53
CA PHE A 141 43.14 -38.30 6.93
C PHE A 141 43.35 -37.00 7.73
N GLN A 142 44.60 -36.79 8.17
CA GLN A 142 45.07 -35.58 8.85
C GLN A 142 46.31 -35.07 8.13
N CYS A 143 46.49 -33.75 8.09
CA CYS A 143 47.73 -33.18 7.57
C CYS A 143 48.88 -33.49 8.54
N GLY A 144 49.97 -34.08 8.05
CA GLY A 144 51.18 -34.31 8.85
C GLY A 144 51.78 -33.00 9.35
N THR A 145 52.43 -33.01 10.51
CA THR A 145 53.19 -31.86 11.04
C THR A 145 54.66 -31.97 10.61
N MET A 146 55.25 -30.85 10.19
CA MET A 146 56.65 -30.79 9.70
C MET A 146 57.71 -31.06 10.79
N ASP A 147 57.33 -31.07 12.07
CA ASP A 147 58.30 -30.97 13.18
C ASP A 147 58.98 -32.28 13.58
N GLN A 148 58.61 -33.43 13.03
CA GLN A 148 59.32 -34.69 13.28
C GLN A 148 59.32 -35.56 12.02
N GLY A 149 60.52 -35.90 11.52
CA GLY A 149 60.74 -36.74 10.33
C GLY A 149 60.13 -38.16 10.37
N LEU A 150 59.31 -38.46 11.37
CA LEU A 150 58.50 -39.68 11.50
C LEU A 150 57.11 -39.59 10.84
N TYR A 151 56.64 -38.40 10.41
CA TYR A 151 55.27 -38.20 9.92
C TYR A 151 55.12 -37.64 8.49
N ALA A 152 56.20 -37.53 7.71
CA ALA A 152 56.15 -37.05 6.33
C ALA A 152 55.19 -37.87 5.44
N ASN A 153 55.13 -39.19 5.66
CA ASN A 153 54.30 -40.14 4.89
C ASN A 153 52.80 -40.13 5.25
N LEU A 154 52.36 -39.36 6.26
CA LEU A 154 50.92 -39.23 6.60
C LEU A 154 50.20 -38.17 5.75
N THR A 155 50.97 -37.29 5.12
CA THR A 155 50.45 -36.15 4.35
C THR A 155 50.06 -36.52 2.91
N GLU A 156 50.62 -37.60 2.37
CA GLU A 156 50.44 -37.96 0.97
C GLU A 156 49.29 -38.97 0.83
N ARG A 157 48.17 -38.51 0.26
CA ARG A 157 47.14 -39.40 -0.27
C ARG A 157 47.71 -40.09 -1.51
N ASN A 158 47.28 -41.33 -1.78
CA ASN A 158 47.60 -41.96 -3.06
C ASN A 158 47.17 -41.03 -4.20
N LEU A 159 48.11 -40.65 -5.07
CA LEU A 159 47.91 -39.63 -6.11
C LEU A 159 46.80 -40.03 -7.10
N GLN A 160 46.64 -41.34 -7.38
CA GLN A 160 45.56 -41.83 -8.23
C GLN A 160 44.19 -41.65 -7.56
N ASP A 161 44.12 -41.87 -6.25
CA ASP A 161 42.91 -41.65 -5.46
C ASP A 161 42.59 -40.16 -5.33
N ALA A 162 43.61 -39.32 -5.15
CA ALA A 162 43.45 -37.86 -5.07
C ALA A 162 42.84 -37.27 -6.35
N GLN A 163 43.26 -37.76 -7.52
CA GLN A 163 42.71 -37.34 -8.80
C GLN A 163 41.25 -37.79 -9.01
N LYS A 164 40.90 -38.96 -8.47
CA LYS A 164 39.62 -39.63 -8.72
C LYS A 164 38.53 -39.28 -7.70
N PHE A 165 38.91 -39.10 -6.44
CA PHE A 165 38.00 -39.05 -5.30
C PHE A 165 38.10 -37.72 -4.56
N PHE A 166 37.42 -36.69 -5.04
CA PHE A 166 37.42 -35.37 -4.42
C PHE A 166 36.04 -34.97 -3.86
N LEU A 167 34.95 -35.66 -4.24
CA LEU A 167 33.59 -35.34 -3.80
C LEU A 167 33.14 -36.35 -2.74
N MET A 168 32.71 -35.88 -1.57
CA MET A 168 32.14 -36.74 -0.53
C MET A 168 30.71 -37.16 -0.88
N HIS A 169 30.32 -38.38 -0.51
CA HIS A 169 28.96 -38.87 -0.64
C HIS A 169 28.05 -38.27 0.45
N GLU A 170 28.57 -38.17 1.67
CA GLU A 170 27.86 -37.59 2.80
C GLU A 170 27.63 -36.09 2.62
N VAL A 171 26.47 -35.64 3.07
CA VAL A 171 26.07 -34.23 3.03
C VAL A 171 26.20 -33.66 4.43
N VAL A 172 26.91 -32.54 4.56
CA VAL A 172 27.08 -31.84 5.84
C VAL A 172 25.73 -31.31 6.30
N GLN A 173 25.25 -31.82 7.43
CA GLN A 173 23.98 -31.40 8.03
C GLN A 173 24.18 -30.19 8.96
N PRO A 174 23.20 -29.29 9.03
CA PRO A 174 23.22 -28.17 9.97
C PRO A 174 23.03 -28.66 11.41
N VAL A 175 23.41 -27.83 12.39
CA VAL A 175 23.27 -28.10 13.84
C VAL A 175 21.81 -28.37 14.21
N ILE A 176 20.88 -27.63 13.60
CA ILE A 176 19.43 -27.83 13.74
C ILE A 176 18.87 -28.09 12.33
N PRO A 177 17.99 -29.09 12.13
CA PRO A 177 17.43 -29.43 10.81
C PRO A 177 16.61 -28.32 10.13
N ILE A 178 16.24 -27.29 10.88
CA ILE A 178 15.50 -26.12 10.40
C ILE A 178 16.47 -24.94 10.36
N PRO A 179 16.44 -24.08 9.32
CA PRO A 179 17.27 -22.89 9.28
C PRO A 179 17.07 -22.02 10.53
N TYR A 180 18.16 -21.45 11.02
CA TYR A 180 18.12 -20.56 12.18
C TYR A 180 17.22 -19.37 11.90
N PHE A 181 17.28 -18.76 10.72
CA PHE A 181 16.35 -17.70 10.29
C PHE A 181 16.05 -17.89 8.81
N MET A 182 14.82 -17.61 8.38
CA MET A 182 14.41 -17.70 6.98
C MET A 182 13.38 -16.63 6.64
N GLU A 183 13.42 -16.15 5.41
CA GLU A 183 12.49 -15.13 4.93
C GLU A 183 12.19 -15.34 3.44
N ASP A 184 10.90 -15.24 3.11
CA ASP A 184 10.41 -15.25 1.74
C ASP A 184 10.42 -13.82 1.16
N ASN A 185 10.55 -13.69 -0.15
CA ASN A 185 10.64 -12.42 -0.90
C ASN A 185 11.84 -11.51 -0.53
N SER A 186 12.89 -12.06 0.07
CA SER A 186 14.07 -11.32 0.53
C SER A 186 15.35 -12.09 0.23
N ARG A 187 16.39 -11.40 -0.26
CA ARG A 187 17.72 -11.98 -0.50
C ARG A 187 18.75 -11.43 0.48
N PHE A 188 19.33 -12.32 1.28
CA PHE A 188 20.44 -11.97 2.16
C PHE A 188 21.76 -12.08 1.40
N SER A 189 22.67 -11.14 1.66
CA SER A 189 23.96 -11.04 0.98
C SER A 189 25.13 -11.36 1.92
N HIS A 190 25.19 -10.74 3.10
CA HIS A 190 26.30 -10.86 4.04
C HIS A 190 25.81 -11.16 5.46
N VAL A 191 26.56 -11.98 6.18
CA VAL A 191 26.29 -12.32 7.59
C VAL A 191 27.49 -12.01 8.46
N VAL A 192 27.23 -11.44 9.63
CA VAL A 192 28.18 -11.42 10.75
C VAL A 192 27.43 -11.77 12.03
N VAL A 193 28.14 -12.34 13.00
CA VAL A 193 27.54 -12.80 14.25
C VAL A 193 28.29 -12.22 15.44
N ASP A 194 27.53 -11.84 16.46
CA ASP A 194 28.04 -11.43 17.76
C ASP A 194 27.52 -12.36 18.86
N VAL A 195 28.31 -12.52 19.92
CA VAL A 195 27.96 -13.30 21.12
C VAL A 195 27.82 -12.32 22.28
N VAL A 196 26.61 -12.16 22.77
CA VAL A 196 26.23 -11.09 23.69
C VAL A 196 25.88 -11.65 25.05
N GLN A 197 26.48 -11.11 26.10
CA GLN A 197 26.12 -11.40 27.47
C GLN A 197 24.86 -10.62 27.86
N GLY A 198 23.74 -11.33 28.00
CA GLY A 198 22.54 -10.81 28.65
C GLY A 198 22.62 -10.95 30.18
N LYS A 199 21.50 -10.74 30.86
CA LYS A 199 21.44 -10.82 32.34
C LYS A 199 21.89 -12.18 32.88
N ASP A 200 21.33 -13.25 32.31
CA ASP A 200 21.45 -14.61 32.87
C ASP A 200 22.21 -15.57 31.95
N MET A 201 22.33 -15.25 30.65
CA MET A 201 22.96 -16.14 29.66
C MET A 201 23.49 -15.40 28.42
N LEU A 202 24.22 -16.14 27.60
CA LEU A 202 24.75 -15.70 26.32
C LEU A 202 23.73 -15.86 25.19
N PHE A 203 23.69 -14.90 24.28
CA PHE A 203 22.82 -14.89 23.11
C PHE A 203 23.64 -14.67 21.84
N HIS A 204 23.27 -15.34 20.76
CA HIS A 204 23.90 -15.10 19.46
C HIS A 204 23.04 -14.13 18.65
N ILE A 205 23.63 -13.01 18.26
CA ILE A 205 22.98 -12.00 17.42
C ILE A 205 23.54 -12.09 16.02
N ILE A 206 22.67 -12.35 15.06
CA ILE A 206 22.98 -12.49 13.65
C ILE A 206 22.60 -11.17 12.96
N TYR A 207 23.57 -10.52 12.33
CA TYR A 207 23.35 -9.35 11.50
C TYR A 207 23.37 -9.78 10.03
N LEU A 208 22.27 -9.54 9.33
CA LEU A 208 22.06 -9.95 7.94
C LEU A 208 21.89 -8.72 7.05
N ALA A 209 22.77 -8.55 6.08
CA ALA A 209 22.61 -7.56 5.04
C ALA A 209 21.61 -8.07 3.98
N THR A 210 20.70 -7.21 3.54
CA THR A 210 19.76 -7.49 2.44
C THR A 210 20.28 -6.91 1.12
N ASP A 211 19.77 -7.42 0.00
CA ASP A 211 19.97 -6.85 -1.33
C ASP A 211 19.35 -5.46 -1.50
N TYR A 212 18.35 -5.12 -0.68
CA TYR A 212 17.70 -3.81 -0.64
C TYR A 212 18.44 -2.75 0.20
N GLY A 213 19.60 -3.06 0.77
CA GLY A 213 20.40 -2.09 1.53
C GLY A 213 19.95 -1.87 2.98
N THR A 214 19.24 -2.84 3.57
CA THR A 214 18.90 -2.84 5.00
C THR A 214 19.71 -3.89 5.77
N ILE A 215 19.83 -3.73 7.09
CA ILE A 215 20.45 -4.72 7.96
C ILE A 215 19.40 -5.25 8.92
N LYS A 216 19.22 -6.56 8.94
CA LYS A 216 18.34 -7.25 9.89
C LYS A 216 19.17 -7.76 11.06
N LYS A 217 18.77 -7.37 12.27
CA LYS A 217 19.32 -7.84 13.54
C LYS A 217 18.42 -8.95 14.05
N VAL A 218 18.94 -10.17 14.11
CA VAL A 218 18.18 -11.38 14.42
C VAL A 218 18.78 -12.07 15.64
N LEU A 219 17.93 -12.39 16.62
CA LEU A 219 18.26 -13.30 17.71
C LEU A 219 18.23 -14.74 17.19
N ALA A 220 19.34 -15.46 17.33
CA ALA A 220 19.38 -16.88 17.04
C ALA A 220 18.45 -17.68 17.97
N PRO A 221 17.89 -18.81 17.50
CA PRO A 221 17.12 -19.70 18.35
C PRO A 221 18.00 -20.22 19.51
N MET A 222 17.44 -20.21 20.71
CA MET A 222 18.15 -20.66 21.93
C MET A 222 18.12 -22.19 22.04
N ASN A 223 17.00 -22.79 21.66
CA ASN A 223 16.72 -24.22 21.70
C ASN A 223 16.07 -24.68 20.37
N GLN A 224 15.96 -26.00 20.17
CA GLN A 224 15.31 -26.59 18.98
C GLN A 224 13.82 -26.22 18.82
N THR A 225 13.16 -25.78 19.90
CA THR A 225 11.73 -25.40 19.92
C THR A 225 11.50 -23.90 19.82
N SER A 226 12.51 -23.07 20.12
CA SER A 226 12.40 -21.62 20.01
C SER A 226 12.63 -21.20 18.57
N SER A 227 11.73 -20.40 18.00
CA SER A 227 11.99 -19.74 16.72
C SER A 227 13.01 -18.62 16.89
N SER A 228 13.80 -18.36 15.85
CA SER A 228 14.56 -17.10 15.75
C SER A 228 13.67 -15.88 15.82
N CYS A 229 14.29 -14.77 16.20
CA CYS A 229 13.58 -13.53 16.39
C CYS A 229 14.19 -12.35 15.62
N LEU A 230 13.43 -11.70 14.76
CA LEU A 230 13.86 -10.44 14.15
C LEU A 230 13.70 -9.29 15.16
N LEU A 231 14.81 -8.83 15.73
CA LEU A 231 14.84 -7.77 16.75
C LEU A 231 14.66 -6.38 16.11
N GLU A 232 15.46 -6.08 15.08
CA GLU A 232 15.50 -4.77 14.46
C GLU A 232 15.77 -4.89 12.96
N GLU A 233 15.27 -3.95 12.18
CA GLU A 233 15.67 -3.74 10.80
C GLU A 233 16.18 -2.31 10.67
N ILE A 234 17.46 -2.20 10.36
CA ILE A 234 18.21 -0.96 10.32
C ILE A 234 18.20 -0.47 8.88
N GLU A 235 17.50 0.63 8.64
CA GLU A 235 17.56 1.34 7.38
C GLU A 235 18.77 2.28 7.38
N LEU A 236 19.74 2.00 6.50
CA LEU A 236 21.00 2.77 6.43
C LEU A 236 20.83 4.08 5.67
N LEU A 237 20.06 4.04 4.58
CA LEU A 237 19.81 5.16 3.68
C LEU A 237 18.30 5.31 3.42
N PRO A 238 17.83 6.53 3.10
CA PRO A 238 16.44 6.76 2.67
C PRO A 238 16.06 5.90 1.46
N LYS A 239 14.77 5.56 1.33
CA LYS A 239 14.26 4.66 0.26
C LYS A 239 14.71 5.04 -1.17
N SER A 240 14.86 6.33 -1.46
CA SER A 240 15.28 6.83 -2.78
C SER A 240 16.77 6.62 -3.10
N GLN A 241 17.59 6.33 -2.09
CA GLN A 241 19.05 6.22 -2.21
C GLN A 241 19.56 4.82 -1.81
N ARG A 242 18.66 3.84 -1.68
CA ARG A 242 19.05 2.48 -1.28
C ARG A 242 19.94 1.85 -2.36
N GLU A 243 21.01 1.22 -1.89
CA GLU A 243 21.97 0.50 -2.71
C GLU A 243 22.35 -0.83 -2.03
N PRO A 244 22.82 -1.84 -2.79
CA PRO A 244 23.17 -3.13 -2.21
C PRO A 244 24.43 -3.04 -1.34
N ILE A 245 24.38 -3.69 -0.18
CA ILE A 245 25.54 -3.77 0.73
C ILE A 245 26.61 -4.67 0.10
N ARG A 246 27.84 -4.14 0.00
CA ARG A 246 29.00 -4.79 -0.62
C ARG A 246 29.88 -5.56 0.35
N SER A 247 29.91 -5.15 1.61
CA SER A 247 30.65 -5.85 2.66
C SER A 247 30.04 -5.56 4.02
N LEU A 248 30.09 -6.55 4.91
CA LEU A 248 29.65 -6.40 6.30
C LEU A 248 30.75 -6.95 7.21
N GLN A 249 31.26 -6.14 8.12
CA GLN A 249 32.35 -6.51 9.02
C GLN A 249 32.03 -6.07 10.45
N ILE A 250 32.27 -6.95 11.42
CA ILE A 250 32.06 -6.69 12.83
C ILE A 250 33.40 -6.47 13.53
N LEU A 251 33.46 -5.47 14.41
CA LEU A 251 34.57 -5.24 15.31
C LEU A 251 34.08 -5.38 16.76
N HIS A 252 34.23 -6.59 17.32
CA HIS A 252 33.74 -6.94 18.65
C HIS A 252 34.30 -6.03 19.74
N SER A 253 35.60 -5.69 19.68
CA SER A 253 36.29 -4.88 20.69
C SER A 253 35.73 -3.46 20.86
N GLN A 254 35.09 -2.92 19.83
CA GLN A 254 34.43 -1.61 19.87
C GLN A 254 32.91 -1.71 19.84
N SER A 255 32.34 -2.92 19.78
CA SER A 255 30.92 -3.16 19.58
C SER A 255 30.33 -2.38 18.40
N VAL A 256 30.98 -2.49 17.24
CA VAL A 256 30.66 -1.72 16.02
C VAL A 256 30.54 -2.65 14.81
N LEU A 257 29.59 -2.33 13.93
CA LEU A 257 29.39 -2.90 12.61
C LEU A 257 29.83 -1.90 11.53
N PHE A 258 30.73 -2.32 10.65
CA PHE A 258 31.11 -1.58 9.45
C PHE A 258 30.37 -2.13 8.25
N VAL A 259 29.72 -1.23 7.51
CA VAL A 259 28.92 -1.56 6.33
C VAL A 259 29.55 -0.87 5.14
N GLY A 260 30.07 -1.66 4.20
CA GLY A 260 30.60 -1.16 2.94
C GLY A 260 29.50 -1.07 1.90
N LEU A 261 29.38 0.10 1.31
CA LEU A 261 28.52 0.40 0.16
C LEU A 261 29.40 0.60 -1.09
N GLN A 262 28.85 1.07 -2.21
CA GLN A 262 29.63 1.26 -3.44
C GLN A 262 30.71 2.34 -3.27
N GLU A 263 30.37 3.47 -2.64
CA GLU A 263 31.24 4.66 -2.53
C GLU A 263 31.54 5.07 -1.07
N HIS A 264 30.88 4.42 -0.10
CA HIS A 264 30.90 4.85 1.31
C HIS A 264 31.04 3.67 2.27
N VAL A 265 31.56 3.94 3.47
CA VAL A 265 31.58 2.99 4.59
C VAL A 265 30.81 3.60 5.75
N ILE A 266 29.78 2.91 6.22
CA ILE A 266 28.93 3.35 7.33
C ILE A 266 29.33 2.60 8.59
N LYS A 267 29.51 3.34 9.69
CA LYS A 267 29.73 2.81 11.03
C LYS A 267 28.41 2.76 11.80
N VAL A 268 27.98 1.56 12.20
CA VAL A 268 26.74 1.34 12.97
C VAL A 268 27.10 0.77 14.36
N PRO A 269 26.72 1.42 15.47
CA PRO A 269 26.93 0.87 16.80
C PRO A 269 26.03 -0.35 17.04
N LEU A 270 26.57 -1.43 17.64
CA LEU A 270 25.78 -2.63 17.98
C LEU A 270 24.89 -2.37 19.21
N LYS A 271 25.44 -1.67 20.20
CA LYS A 271 24.78 -1.26 21.46
C LYS A 271 23.94 0.00 21.20
N ARG A 272 22.63 -0.17 20.99
CA ARG A 272 21.67 0.91 20.65
C ARG A 272 20.62 1.17 21.72
N CYS A 273 20.92 0.81 22.96
CA CYS A 273 20.01 0.98 24.10
C CYS A 273 19.53 2.42 24.34
N PRO A 274 20.34 3.48 24.12
CA PRO A 274 19.89 4.86 24.28
C PRO A 274 18.74 5.28 23.36
N PHE A 275 18.45 4.53 22.29
CA PHE A 275 17.29 4.80 21.43
C PHE A 275 15.96 4.49 22.14
N TYR A 276 15.97 3.60 23.14
CA TYR A 276 14.79 3.24 23.92
C TYR A 276 14.63 4.16 25.14
N LYS A 277 13.77 5.16 25.02
CA LYS A 277 13.60 6.21 26.04
C LYS A 277 12.69 5.82 27.21
N THR A 278 11.83 4.83 27.03
CA THR A 278 10.84 4.41 28.03
C THR A 278 11.07 2.98 28.48
N TYR A 279 10.60 2.66 29.69
CA TYR A 279 10.64 1.30 30.24
C TYR A 279 10.03 0.29 29.27
N SER A 280 8.82 0.57 28.77
CA SER A 280 8.10 -0.30 27.85
C SER A 280 8.83 -0.50 26.52
N ALA A 281 9.48 0.53 25.98
CA ALA A 281 10.26 0.41 24.75
C ALA A 281 11.55 -0.39 24.96
N CYS A 282 12.21 -0.21 26.11
CA CYS A 282 13.45 -0.91 26.44
C CYS A 282 13.20 -2.40 26.66
N ILE A 283 12.27 -2.75 27.56
CA ILE A 283 11.91 -4.16 27.82
C ILE A 283 11.24 -4.79 26.60
N GLY A 284 10.38 -4.03 25.92
CA GLY A 284 9.69 -4.48 24.71
C GLY A 284 10.60 -4.62 23.48
N SER A 285 11.82 -4.06 23.49
CA SER A 285 12.80 -4.29 22.43
C SER A 285 13.33 -5.72 22.43
N GLN A 286 13.37 -6.34 23.61
CA GLN A 286 13.89 -7.69 23.83
C GLN A 286 15.29 -7.90 23.25
N ASP A 287 16.06 -6.81 23.20
CA ASP A 287 17.39 -6.75 22.65
C ASP A 287 18.42 -7.20 23.71
N PRO A 288 19.21 -8.28 23.48
CA PRO A 288 20.16 -8.79 24.47
C PRO A 288 21.23 -7.79 24.93
N TYR A 289 21.54 -6.78 24.12
CA TYR A 289 22.47 -5.73 24.54
C TYR A 289 21.88 -4.77 25.59
N CYS A 290 20.55 -4.77 25.76
CA CYS A 290 19.82 -3.72 26.43
C CYS A 290 18.95 -4.23 27.59
N GLY A 291 18.84 -3.40 28.61
CA GLY A 291 17.96 -3.61 29.75
C GLY A 291 17.70 -2.29 30.47
N TRP A 292 16.62 -2.28 31.24
CA TRP A 292 16.20 -1.08 31.96
C TRP A 292 16.89 -1.02 33.32
N ASP A 293 17.65 0.06 33.54
CA ASP A 293 18.25 0.32 34.85
C ASP A 293 17.27 1.13 35.70
N MET A 294 16.80 0.52 36.80
CA MET A 294 15.82 1.14 37.70
C MET A 294 16.39 2.30 38.53
N VAL A 295 17.71 2.33 38.74
CA VAL A 295 18.39 3.41 39.48
C VAL A 295 18.57 4.63 38.58
N MET A 296 19.09 4.39 37.39
CA MET A 296 19.36 5.45 36.40
C MET A 296 18.10 5.89 35.66
N LYS A 297 17.02 5.11 35.74
CA LYS A 297 15.74 5.30 35.02
C LYS A 297 15.94 5.47 33.51
N LYS A 298 16.86 4.69 32.94
CA LYS A 298 17.20 4.72 31.52
C LYS A 298 17.52 3.33 30.99
N CYS A 299 17.33 3.13 29.70
CA CYS A 299 17.77 1.91 29.03
C CYS A 299 19.29 1.94 28.85
N THR A 300 19.98 0.90 29.33
CA THR A 300 21.45 0.81 29.36
C THR A 300 21.92 -0.56 28.90
N THR A 301 23.22 -0.66 28.64
CA THR A 301 23.88 -1.96 28.55
C THR A 301 24.19 -2.52 29.94
N LEU A 302 24.44 -3.83 30.04
CA LEU A 302 24.76 -4.48 31.32
C LEU A 302 26.01 -3.88 31.98
N GLU A 303 27.02 -3.51 31.17
CA GLU A 303 28.28 -2.89 31.62
C GLU A 303 28.11 -1.48 32.18
N GLU A 304 27.10 -0.74 31.72
CA GLU A 304 26.82 0.64 32.14
C GLU A 304 25.95 0.72 33.39
N SER A 305 25.34 -0.40 33.81
CA SER A 305 24.43 -0.42 34.95
C SER A 305 25.18 -0.23 36.26
N LEU A 306 24.58 0.55 37.17
CA LEU A 306 25.13 0.79 38.50
C LEU A 306 24.89 -0.40 39.45
N SER A 307 23.90 -1.25 39.16
CA SER A 307 23.52 -2.38 39.98
C SER A 307 22.84 -3.47 39.16
N MET A 308 23.52 -4.60 38.97
CA MET A 308 22.99 -5.74 38.22
C MET A 308 21.69 -6.31 38.80
N SER A 309 21.45 -6.18 40.10
CA SER A 309 20.22 -6.65 40.75
C SER A 309 19.01 -5.80 40.39
N GLN A 310 19.22 -4.53 40.05
CA GLN A 310 18.19 -3.55 39.68
C GLN A 310 18.16 -3.26 38.17
N TRP A 311 18.84 -4.11 37.38
CA TRP A 311 18.81 -4.10 35.94
C TRP A 311 17.84 -5.16 35.43
N GLU A 312 16.81 -4.73 34.71
CA GLU A 312 15.74 -5.59 34.22
C GLU A 312 15.87 -5.85 32.71
N GLN A 313 15.76 -7.11 32.32
CA GLN A 313 15.77 -7.55 30.93
C GLN A 313 14.80 -8.72 30.77
N SER A 314 14.10 -8.78 29.63
CA SER A 314 13.20 -9.88 29.30
C SER A 314 13.34 -10.23 27.82
N ILE A 315 13.74 -11.46 27.51
CA ILE A 315 13.98 -11.95 26.13
C ILE A 315 13.24 -13.29 25.97
N THR A 316 11.94 -13.28 26.22
CA THR A 316 11.10 -14.50 26.23
C THR A 316 10.22 -14.62 24.99
N VAL A 317 9.80 -13.48 24.43
CA VAL A 317 8.96 -13.40 23.23
C VAL A 317 9.74 -12.63 22.17
N CYS A 318 9.23 -12.58 20.95
CA CYS A 318 9.73 -11.67 19.93
C CYS A 318 9.11 -10.29 20.04
N PRO A 319 9.87 -9.21 19.75
CA PRO A 319 9.36 -7.87 19.91
C PRO A 319 8.23 -7.69 18.89
N MET A 320 7.04 -7.39 19.39
CA MET A 320 5.89 -7.07 18.56
C MET A 320 6.19 -5.78 17.82
N ARG A 321 6.51 -5.88 16.53
CA ARG A 321 6.55 -4.69 15.67
C ARG A 321 5.13 -4.18 15.57
N ASN A 322 4.90 -2.91 15.95
CA ASN A 322 3.67 -2.18 15.64
C ASN A 322 3.60 -1.89 14.13
N LEU A 323 3.66 -2.94 13.30
CA LEU A 323 3.37 -2.89 11.89
C LEU A 323 1.98 -3.49 11.74
N THR A 324 1.11 -2.77 11.05
CA THR A 324 -0.18 -3.30 10.58
C THR A 324 0.10 -4.53 9.72
N VAL A 325 -0.30 -5.71 10.19
CA VAL A 325 -0.24 -6.95 9.41
C VAL A 325 -1.65 -7.28 9.00
N ASP A 326 -1.91 -7.29 7.70
CA ASP A 326 -3.20 -7.72 7.16
C ASP A 326 -3.31 -9.24 7.27
N GLY A 327 -4.49 -9.69 7.65
CA GLY A 327 -4.80 -11.10 7.81
C GLY A 327 -4.85 -11.81 6.47
N HIS A 328 -4.16 -12.94 6.35
CA HIS A 328 -4.29 -13.85 5.21
C HIS A 328 -4.81 -15.21 5.65
N PHE A 329 -5.62 -15.82 4.77
CA PHE A 329 -6.19 -17.13 5.03
C PHE A 329 -5.11 -18.21 5.02
N GLY A 330 -5.09 -19.04 6.06
CA GLY A 330 -4.35 -20.29 6.09
C GLY A 330 -4.87 -21.31 5.08
N THR A 331 -4.15 -22.42 4.98
CA THR A 331 -4.52 -23.51 4.08
C THR A 331 -5.89 -24.09 4.44
N TRP A 332 -6.69 -24.44 3.43
CA TRP A 332 -7.93 -25.16 3.65
C TRP A 332 -7.70 -26.49 4.36
N SER A 333 -8.59 -26.84 5.29
CA SER A 333 -8.64 -28.18 5.88
C SER A 333 -8.93 -29.23 4.80
N GLN A 334 -8.61 -30.48 5.11
CA GLN A 334 -9.10 -31.61 4.31
C GLN A 334 -10.64 -31.65 4.32
N TRP A 335 -11.22 -32.15 3.24
CA TRP A 335 -12.67 -32.35 3.11
C TRP A 335 -13.16 -33.38 4.14
N LYS A 336 -14.18 -33.02 4.91
CA LYS A 336 -14.82 -33.91 5.89
C LYS A 336 -16.32 -34.03 5.61
N PRO A 337 -16.94 -35.19 5.84
CA PRO A 337 -18.39 -35.32 5.77
C PRO A 337 -19.05 -34.40 6.80
N CYS A 338 -20.08 -33.68 6.37
CA CYS A 338 -20.92 -32.85 7.23
C CYS A 338 -22.39 -33.18 6.96
N THR A 339 -23.17 -33.39 8.02
CA THR A 339 -24.58 -33.72 7.94
C THR A 339 -25.42 -32.46 8.14
N HIS A 340 -26.31 -32.16 7.19
CA HIS A 340 -27.30 -31.09 7.33
C HIS A 340 -28.71 -31.67 7.19
N THR A 341 -29.56 -31.43 8.19
CA THR A 341 -30.93 -31.95 8.25
C THR A 341 -31.90 -31.02 7.53
N ASP A 342 -32.12 -31.24 6.22
CA ASP A 342 -33.21 -30.62 5.47
C ASP A 342 -34.09 -31.69 4.83
N GLY A 343 -34.92 -32.33 5.66
CA GLY A 343 -36.26 -32.91 5.38
C GLY A 343 -36.60 -33.76 4.14
N THR A 344 -35.83 -33.82 3.04
CA THR A 344 -36.27 -34.54 1.81
C THR A 344 -35.17 -35.08 0.88
N SER A 345 -33.87 -34.99 1.19
CA SER A 345 -32.86 -35.72 0.38
C SER A 345 -31.56 -35.99 1.16
N VAL A 346 -31.21 -37.28 1.32
CA VAL A 346 -29.95 -37.73 1.93
C VAL A 346 -28.82 -37.57 0.90
N GLY A 347 -28.14 -36.42 0.93
CA GLY A 347 -26.87 -36.21 0.24
C GLY A 347 -25.74 -36.09 1.25
N SER A 348 -24.62 -36.77 1.04
CA SER A 348 -23.41 -36.61 1.85
C SER A 348 -22.68 -35.32 1.45
N CYS A 349 -22.94 -34.21 2.15
CA CYS A 349 -22.17 -32.99 1.95
C CYS A 349 -20.72 -33.21 2.44
N LEU A 350 -19.76 -32.66 1.71
CA LEU A 350 -18.39 -32.50 2.16
C LEU A 350 -18.15 -31.03 2.51
N CYS A 351 -17.52 -30.78 3.65
CA CYS A 351 -17.18 -29.46 4.13
C CYS A 351 -15.66 -29.35 4.36
N ARG A 352 -15.08 -28.19 4.04
CA ARG A 352 -13.74 -27.82 4.49
C ARG A 352 -13.73 -26.39 5.02
N THR A 353 -12.83 -26.11 5.96
CA THR A 353 -12.72 -24.81 6.63
C THR A 353 -11.31 -24.25 6.52
N ARG A 354 -11.19 -22.92 6.62
CA ARG A 354 -9.91 -22.22 6.74
C ARG A 354 -10.07 -21.08 7.75
N VAL A 355 -8.96 -20.69 8.35
CA VAL A 355 -8.91 -19.62 9.36
C VAL A 355 -7.92 -18.55 8.93
N CYS A 356 -8.08 -17.34 9.47
CA CYS A 356 -7.28 -16.17 9.14
C CYS A 356 -6.03 -16.11 10.03
N ASP A 357 -5.07 -17.00 9.78
CA ASP A 357 -3.93 -17.25 10.68
C ASP A 357 -2.55 -17.23 9.99
N SER A 358 -2.49 -16.95 8.67
CA SER A 358 -1.27 -17.14 7.88
C SER A 358 -0.88 -15.93 7.01
N PRO A 359 -0.56 -14.75 7.59
CA PRO A 359 -0.52 -14.43 9.02
C PRO A 359 -1.89 -13.98 9.58
N ALA A 360 -2.05 -14.06 10.90
CA ALA A 360 -3.18 -13.46 11.59
C ALA A 360 -3.09 -11.92 11.56
N PRO A 361 -4.22 -11.19 11.48
CA PRO A 361 -4.20 -9.73 11.45
C PRO A 361 -3.67 -9.15 12.77
N GLN A 362 -2.74 -8.20 12.69
CA GLN A 362 -2.12 -7.55 13.84
C GLN A 362 -2.13 -6.03 13.70
N CYS A 363 -2.14 -5.33 14.84
CA CYS A 363 -2.00 -3.87 14.93
C CYS A 363 -3.00 -3.07 14.07
N GLY A 364 -4.23 -3.57 13.91
CA GLY A 364 -5.28 -2.91 13.12
C GLY A 364 -5.28 -3.26 11.63
N GLY A 365 -4.55 -4.29 11.21
CA GLY A 365 -4.62 -4.83 9.85
C GLY A 365 -5.97 -5.45 9.51
N TRP A 366 -6.24 -5.57 8.21
CA TRP A 366 -7.53 -6.01 7.68
C TRP A 366 -7.80 -7.49 8.02
N LEU A 367 -9.04 -7.80 8.42
CA LEU A 367 -9.49 -9.19 8.54
C LEU A 367 -9.59 -9.83 7.16
N CYS A 368 -9.38 -11.15 7.09
CA CYS A 368 -9.50 -11.88 5.84
C CYS A 368 -10.92 -11.77 5.26
N GLU A 369 -11.04 -11.24 4.05
CA GLU A 369 -12.31 -11.12 3.34
C GLU A 369 -12.55 -12.34 2.42
N GLY A 370 -13.61 -13.10 2.69
CA GLY A 370 -13.98 -14.28 1.89
C GLY A 370 -14.58 -15.42 2.73
N PRO A 371 -15.00 -16.52 2.09
CA PRO A 371 -15.62 -17.64 2.79
C PRO A 371 -14.60 -18.38 3.66
N THR A 372 -14.94 -18.62 4.93
CA THR A 372 -14.17 -19.44 5.89
C THR A 372 -14.54 -20.92 5.81
N MET A 373 -15.63 -21.26 5.12
CA MET A 373 -16.15 -22.60 4.95
C MET A 373 -16.64 -22.79 3.51
N GLU A 374 -16.30 -23.94 2.93
CA GLU A 374 -16.74 -24.35 1.61
C GLU A 374 -17.45 -25.69 1.68
N ILE A 375 -18.52 -25.85 0.88
CA ILE A 375 -19.42 -27.01 0.88
C ILE A 375 -19.51 -27.55 -0.54
N ALA A 376 -19.33 -28.87 -0.69
CA ALA A 376 -19.40 -29.60 -1.96
C ALA A 376 -20.31 -30.84 -1.85
N ASN A 377 -20.66 -31.43 -3.00
CA ASN A 377 -21.47 -32.65 -3.17
C ASN A 377 -22.96 -32.58 -2.78
N CYS A 378 -23.48 -31.38 -2.45
CA CYS A 378 -24.91 -31.17 -2.20
C CYS A 378 -25.47 -29.88 -2.86
N SER A 379 -24.86 -29.48 -3.98
CA SER A 379 -25.31 -28.35 -4.79
C SER A 379 -26.70 -28.61 -5.38
N ARG A 380 -27.63 -27.68 -5.19
CA ARG A 380 -28.99 -27.73 -5.76
C ARG A 380 -29.12 -26.66 -6.84
N ASN A 381 -29.43 -27.06 -8.08
CA ASN A 381 -29.64 -26.13 -9.17
C ASN A 381 -30.95 -25.35 -8.98
N GLY A 382 -30.97 -24.10 -9.43
CA GLY A 382 -32.14 -23.24 -9.40
C GLY A 382 -33.18 -23.65 -10.44
N GLY A 383 -34.46 -23.62 -10.07
CA GLY A 383 -35.59 -23.77 -10.97
C GLY A 383 -36.46 -22.50 -11.02
N TRP A 384 -36.94 -22.16 -12.21
CA TRP A 384 -37.84 -21.03 -12.42
C TRP A 384 -39.20 -21.31 -11.77
N THR A 385 -39.79 -20.32 -11.09
CA THR A 385 -41.22 -20.33 -10.80
C THR A 385 -42.01 -20.24 -12.11
N PRO A 386 -43.30 -20.62 -12.09
CA PRO A 386 -44.22 -20.20 -13.14
C PRO A 386 -44.17 -18.69 -13.33
N TRP A 387 -44.40 -18.22 -14.55
CA TRP A 387 -44.56 -16.80 -14.83
C TRP A 387 -45.79 -16.24 -14.12
N THR A 388 -45.71 -14.99 -13.66
CA THR A 388 -46.88 -14.24 -13.22
C THR A 388 -47.86 -14.04 -14.37
N SER A 389 -49.11 -13.73 -14.05
CA SER A 389 -50.04 -13.15 -15.00
C SER A 389 -49.47 -11.85 -15.60
N TRP A 390 -49.85 -11.54 -16.85
CA TRP A 390 -49.49 -10.29 -17.50
C TRP A 390 -50.07 -9.10 -16.75
N SER A 391 -49.28 -8.03 -16.59
CA SER A 391 -49.76 -6.75 -16.05
C SER A 391 -50.85 -6.13 -16.94
N PRO A 392 -51.66 -5.19 -16.43
CA PRO A 392 -52.43 -4.30 -17.30
C PRO A 392 -51.52 -3.53 -18.27
N CYS A 393 -52.09 -3.08 -19.39
CA CYS A 393 -51.34 -2.33 -20.41
C CYS A 393 -50.89 -0.97 -19.85
N SER A 394 -49.65 -0.57 -20.14
CA SER A 394 -49.06 0.68 -19.64
C SER A 394 -49.78 1.95 -20.09
N THR A 395 -50.49 1.90 -21.22
CA THR A 395 -51.23 3.03 -21.80
C THR A 395 -52.66 2.62 -22.15
N THR A 396 -53.58 3.58 -22.16
CA THR A 396 -54.99 3.38 -22.54
C THR A 396 -55.27 3.67 -24.01
N CYS A 397 -54.36 4.37 -24.70
CA CYS A 397 -54.37 4.56 -26.16
C CYS A 397 -52.92 4.50 -26.69
N GLY A 398 -52.73 4.22 -27.98
CA GLY A 398 -51.42 4.01 -28.58
C GLY A 398 -50.77 2.70 -28.17
N ILE A 399 -49.63 2.36 -28.80
CA ILE A 399 -48.86 1.15 -28.49
C ILE A 399 -48.36 1.22 -27.04
N GLY A 400 -48.85 0.32 -26.20
CA GLY A 400 -48.40 0.13 -24.82
C GLY A 400 -47.67 -1.20 -24.65
N PHE A 401 -47.22 -1.50 -23.43
CA PHE A 401 -46.59 -2.77 -23.09
C PHE A 401 -47.21 -3.40 -21.83
N GLN A 402 -47.23 -4.73 -21.80
CA GLN A 402 -47.52 -5.53 -20.61
C GLN A 402 -46.29 -6.30 -20.19
N VAL A 403 -46.12 -6.47 -18.88
CA VAL A 403 -44.95 -7.13 -18.30
C VAL A 403 -45.41 -8.33 -17.47
N ARG A 404 -44.68 -9.43 -17.54
CA ARG A 404 -44.77 -10.54 -16.58
C ARG A 404 -43.38 -10.91 -16.06
N GLN A 405 -43.33 -11.50 -14.88
CA GLN A 405 -42.08 -11.81 -14.19
C GLN A 405 -42.08 -13.26 -13.67
N ARG A 406 -40.89 -13.81 -13.44
CA ARG A 406 -40.68 -15.09 -12.75
C ARG A 406 -39.43 -15.00 -11.90
N SER A 407 -39.36 -15.81 -10.85
CA SER A 407 -38.25 -15.83 -9.90
C SER A 407 -37.56 -17.19 -9.92
N CYS A 408 -36.25 -17.21 -9.69
CA CYS A 408 -35.47 -18.45 -9.62
C CYS A 408 -35.54 -19.03 -8.19
N SER A 409 -36.72 -19.47 -7.77
CA SER A 409 -36.99 -19.92 -6.40
C SER A 409 -37.70 -21.27 -6.29
N ASN A 410 -37.92 -21.99 -7.40
CA ASN A 410 -38.63 -23.26 -7.42
C ASN A 410 -37.81 -24.40 -8.07
N PRO A 411 -36.78 -24.93 -7.40
CA PRO A 411 -36.25 -24.54 -6.08
C PRO A 411 -35.16 -23.46 -6.19
N THR A 412 -34.84 -22.78 -5.08
CA THR A 412 -33.76 -21.77 -5.03
C THR A 412 -32.37 -22.44 -5.16
N PRO A 413 -31.43 -21.90 -5.98
CA PRO A 413 -30.09 -22.46 -6.10
C PRO A 413 -29.30 -22.38 -4.77
N ARG A 414 -28.54 -23.43 -4.44
CA ARG A 414 -27.70 -23.51 -3.22
C ARG A 414 -26.35 -24.18 -3.48
N HIS A 415 -25.36 -23.84 -2.64
CA HIS A 415 -24.02 -24.46 -2.60
C HIS A 415 -23.34 -24.59 -3.97
N GLY A 416 -23.33 -23.51 -4.76
CA GLY A 416 -22.73 -23.51 -6.11
C GLY A 416 -23.59 -24.14 -7.20
N GLY A 417 -24.87 -24.45 -6.92
CA GLY A 417 -25.82 -24.90 -7.94
C GLY A 417 -26.06 -23.85 -9.04
N ARG A 418 -26.30 -24.32 -10.26
CA ARG A 418 -26.50 -23.46 -11.44
C ARG A 418 -27.68 -22.52 -11.23
N VAL A 419 -27.47 -21.22 -11.49
CA VAL A 419 -28.54 -20.23 -11.52
C VAL A 419 -29.47 -20.49 -12.71
N CYS A 420 -30.73 -20.07 -12.61
CA CYS A 420 -31.68 -20.23 -13.70
C CYS A 420 -31.23 -19.40 -14.92
N VAL A 421 -31.05 -20.06 -16.05
CA VAL A 421 -30.67 -19.42 -17.32
C VAL A 421 -31.94 -18.94 -18.05
N GLY A 422 -31.96 -17.68 -18.48
CA GLY A 422 -33.07 -17.05 -19.19
C GLY A 422 -33.52 -15.73 -18.58
N GLN A 423 -34.41 -15.00 -19.26
CA GLN A 423 -34.93 -13.73 -18.76
C GLN A 423 -35.91 -13.95 -17.58
N ASN A 424 -35.82 -13.10 -16.56
CA ASN A 424 -36.72 -13.07 -15.39
C ASN A 424 -37.91 -12.13 -15.57
N ARG A 425 -37.89 -11.31 -16.63
CA ARG A 425 -38.91 -10.35 -17.02
C ARG A 425 -39.15 -10.51 -18.51
N GLU A 426 -40.41 -10.53 -18.91
CA GLU A 426 -40.82 -10.59 -20.31
C GLU A 426 -41.81 -9.46 -20.59
N GLU A 427 -41.70 -8.87 -21.78
CA GLU A 427 -42.52 -7.75 -22.22
C GLU A 427 -43.17 -8.08 -23.56
N ARG A 428 -44.43 -7.66 -23.71
CA ARG A 428 -45.15 -7.75 -24.99
C ARG A 428 -45.91 -6.46 -25.25
N TYR A 429 -46.08 -6.14 -26.52
CA TYR A 429 -46.90 -5.00 -26.93
C TYR A 429 -48.40 -5.28 -26.70
N CYS A 430 -49.13 -4.21 -26.40
CA CYS A 430 -50.58 -4.16 -26.28
C CYS A 430 -51.09 -2.88 -26.94
N ASN A 431 -52.37 -2.85 -27.31
CA ASN A 431 -53.04 -1.66 -27.90
C ASN A 431 -52.45 -1.18 -29.23
N GLU A 432 -51.92 -2.09 -30.06
CA GLU A 432 -51.28 -1.77 -31.35
C GLU A 432 -52.19 -1.03 -32.37
N HIS A 433 -53.51 -1.08 -32.19
CA HIS A 433 -54.49 -0.49 -33.10
C HIS A 433 -55.37 0.60 -32.47
N LEU A 434 -55.04 1.12 -31.28
CA LEU A 434 -55.77 2.23 -30.68
C LEU A 434 -55.06 3.56 -30.97
N LEU A 435 -55.65 4.43 -31.79
CA LEU A 435 -55.11 5.76 -32.10
C LEU A 435 -55.41 6.75 -30.95
N CYS A 436 -54.41 7.50 -30.50
CA CYS A 436 -54.61 8.57 -29.51
C CYS A 436 -55.10 9.88 -30.17
N PRO A 437 -55.87 10.73 -29.45
CA PRO A 437 -56.28 12.05 -29.94
C PRO A 437 -55.08 13.01 -30.10
N PRO A 438 -55.14 13.99 -31.04
CA PRO A 438 -54.06 14.96 -31.26
C PRO A 438 -53.91 15.94 -30.07
N HIS A 439 -52.66 16.26 -29.72
CA HIS A 439 -52.32 17.20 -28.64
C HIS A 439 -52.42 18.66 -29.10
N VAL A 440 -53.05 19.50 -28.27
CA VAL A 440 -53.26 20.95 -28.48
C VAL A 440 -52.18 21.75 -27.73
N PHE A 441 -51.60 22.79 -28.33
CA PHE A 441 -50.55 23.61 -27.71
C PHE A 441 -50.59 25.10 -28.10
N TRP A 442 -50.03 25.96 -27.25
CA TRP A 442 -49.92 27.40 -27.50
C TRP A 442 -48.81 27.71 -28.51
N THR A 443 -49.04 28.69 -29.39
CA THR A 443 -47.97 29.32 -30.18
C THR A 443 -47.08 30.18 -29.27
N GLY A 444 -45.90 30.57 -29.77
CA GLY A 444 -45.07 31.58 -29.12
C GLY A 444 -45.80 32.91 -28.93
N TRP A 445 -45.41 33.68 -27.91
CA TRP A 445 -45.94 35.02 -27.67
C TRP A 445 -45.53 35.98 -28.80
N GLY A 446 -46.47 36.78 -29.28
CA GLY A 446 -46.19 37.89 -30.18
C GLY A 446 -45.37 39.01 -29.52
N PRO A 447 -44.88 39.98 -30.31
CA PRO A 447 -44.17 41.14 -29.79
C PRO A 447 -45.08 42.00 -28.90
N TRP A 448 -44.47 42.74 -27.95
CA TRP A 448 -45.18 43.71 -27.13
C TRP A 448 -45.72 44.87 -27.97
N GLU A 449 -46.98 45.24 -27.74
CA GLU A 449 -47.62 46.42 -28.30
C GLU A 449 -46.96 47.71 -27.76
N ARG A 450 -47.22 48.86 -28.39
CA ARG A 450 -46.67 50.14 -27.94
C ARG A 450 -47.24 50.52 -26.56
N CYS A 451 -46.38 51.06 -25.71
CA CYS A 451 -46.78 51.55 -24.38
C CYS A 451 -47.87 52.62 -24.46
N THR A 452 -48.87 52.54 -23.58
CA THR A 452 -49.99 53.49 -23.55
C THR A 452 -49.61 54.92 -23.14
N ALA A 453 -48.49 55.11 -22.45
CA ALA A 453 -47.99 56.41 -22.04
C ALA A 453 -46.52 56.58 -22.41
N GLN A 454 -46.11 57.80 -22.79
CA GLN A 454 -44.72 58.09 -23.17
C GLN A 454 -43.80 58.34 -21.96
N CYS A 455 -44.34 58.80 -20.83
CA CYS A 455 -43.65 58.98 -19.55
C CYS A 455 -44.66 58.95 -18.40
N GLY A 456 -44.21 58.74 -17.17
CA GLY A 456 -45.05 58.74 -15.97
C GLY A 456 -45.75 57.41 -15.66
N GLY A 457 -45.44 56.35 -16.41
CA GLY A 457 -45.99 55.00 -16.24
C GLY A 457 -47.18 54.70 -17.15
N GLY A 458 -47.03 53.68 -18.01
CA GLY A 458 -48.08 53.10 -18.86
C GLY A 458 -48.04 51.56 -18.83
N ILE A 459 -48.88 50.92 -19.63
CA ILE A 459 -48.96 49.46 -19.77
C ILE A 459 -48.84 49.06 -21.25
N GLN A 460 -48.24 47.90 -21.51
CA GLN A 460 -48.17 47.29 -22.84
C GLN A 460 -48.66 45.84 -22.76
N ALA A 461 -49.22 45.33 -23.86
CA ALA A 461 -49.81 43.99 -23.94
C ALA A 461 -49.14 43.15 -25.05
N ARG A 462 -49.17 41.82 -24.91
CA ARG A 462 -48.82 40.89 -25.99
C ARG A 462 -49.77 39.69 -26.01
N ARG A 463 -49.90 39.03 -27.17
CA ARG A 463 -50.90 37.98 -27.43
C ARG A 463 -50.30 36.71 -28.03
N ARG A 464 -50.96 35.56 -27.83
CA ARG A 464 -50.64 34.25 -28.44
C ARG A 464 -51.92 33.51 -28.84
N THR A 465 -51.82 32.56 -29.76
CA THR A 465 -52.95 31.77 -30.28
C THR A 465 -52.77 30.28 -30.01
N CYS A 466 -53.87 29.54 -29.95
CA CYS A 466 -53.86 28.10 -29.72
C CYS A 466 -53.83 27.37 -31.08
N GLU A 467 -52.92 26.42 -31.27
CA GLU A 467 -52.85 25.58 -32.47
C GLU A 467 -53.41 24.18 -32.18
N ASN A 468 -54.05 23.59 -33.19
CA ASN A 468 -54.67 22.25 -33.17
C ASN A 468 -55.86 22.07 -32.21
N GLY A 469 -56.51 23.14 -31.78
CA GLY A 469 -57.74 23.07 -30.99
C GLY A 469 -58.39 24.45 -30.75
N PRO A 470 -59.66 24.48 -30.31
CA PRO A 470 -60.39 25.73 -30.06
C PRO A 470 -60.03 26.39 -28.73
N ASP A 471 -59.45 25.65 -27.77
CA ASP A 471 -59.14 26.18 -26.43
C ASP A 471 -57.88 25.51 -25.84
N CYS A 472 -56.96 26.32 -25.32
CA CYS A 472 -55.72 25.89 -24.68
C CYS A 472 -55.76 26.34 -23.21
N PRO A 473 -55.31 25.53 -22.23
CA PRO A 473 -55.28 25.96 -20.84
C PRO A 473 -54.28 27.12 -20.61
N GLY A 474 -54.79 28.27 -20.16
CA GLY A 474 -54.01 29.49 -19.84
C GLY A 474 -54.56 30.76 -20.48
N CYS A 475 -53.96 31.92 -20.18
CA CYS A 475 -54.38 33.19 -20.77
C CYS A 475 -53.75 33.41 -22.16
N SER A 476 -54.51 33.99 -23.08
CA SER A 476 -54.09 34.35 -24.44
C SER A 476 -53.48 35.76 -24.55
N VAL A 477 -53.54 36.56 -23.46
CA VAL A 477 -53.04 37.93 -23.39
C VAL A 477 -52.27 38.15 -22.10
N GLU A 478 -51.16 38.88 -22.17
CA GLU A 478 -50.30 39.24 -21.05
C GLU A 478 -50.05 40.76 -21.03
N TYR A 479 -50.00 41.37 -19.84
CA TYR A 479 -49.77 42.81 -19.63
C TYR A 479 -48.53 43.08 -18.77
N GLN A 480 -47.81 44.16 -19.06
CA GLN A 480 -46.65 44.61 -18.27
C GLN A 480 -46.55 46.15 -18.21
N PRO A 481 -46.09 46.74 -17.09
CA PRO A 481 -45.79 48.18 -17.01
C PRO A 481 -44.60 48.60 -17.90
N CYS A 482 -44.69 49.81 -18.45
CA CYS A 482 -43.68 50.43 -19.32
C CYS A 482 -43.59 51.94 -19.08
N ASN A 483 -42.48 52.56 -19.49
CA ASN A 483 -42.23 54.01 -19.42
C ASN A 483 -42.47 54.65 -18.03
N THR A 484 -41.95 54.04 -16.98
CA THR A 484 -42.11 54.46 -15.57
C THR A 484 -41.29 55.70 -15.16
N ASN A 485 -40.46 56.23 -16.05
CA ASN A 485 -39.66 57.42 -15.77
C ASN A 485 -40.53 58.69 -15.70
N ALA A 486 -40.19 59.61 -14.80
CA ALA A 486 -40.92 60.86 -14.60
C ALA A 486 -40.87 61.77 -15.84
N CYS A 487 -41.98 62.47 -16.14
CA CYS A 487 -42.08 63.41 -17.25
C CYS A 487 -41.26 64.70 -17.03
N PRO A 488 -40.82 65.39 -18.12
CA PRO A 488 -40.04 66.63 -18.05
C PRO A 488 -40.81 67.79 -17.40
N GLU A 489 -40.09 68.68 -16.72
CA GLU A 489 -40.65 69.83 -15.99
C GLU A 489 -40.74 71.07 -16.90
N LEU A 490 -41.95 71.64 -17.03
CA LEU A 490 -42.24 72.79 -17.89
C LEU A 490 -42.56 74.03 -17.05
N LYS A 491 -41.95 75.18 -17.39
CA LYS A 491 -42.14 76.47 -16.72
C LYS A 491 -42.52 77.57 -17.72
N LYS A 492 -43.63 78.27 -17.49
CA LYS A 492 -44.08 79.41 -18.30
C LYS A 492 -44.46 80.60 -17.42
N THR A 493 -44.15 81.82 -17.87
CA THR A 493 -44.44 83.06 -17.13
C THR A 493 -45.18 84.05 -18.02
N THR A 494 -46.29 84.59 -17.54
CA THR A 494 -47.06 85.61 -18.26
C THR A 494 -46.39 87.00 -18.15
N PRO A 495 -46.59 87.89 -19.13
CA PRO A 495 -46.17 89.29 -19.02
C PRO A 495 -46.93 90.00 -17.90
N TRP A 496 -46.34 91.07 -17.35
CA TRP A 496 -46.99 91.89 -16.32
C TRP A 496 -48.21 92.63 -16.88
N THR A 497 -49.27 92.73 -16.09
CA THR A 497 -50.39 93.61 -16.40
C THR A 497 -49.96 95.09 -16.36
N PRO A 498 -50.73 95.99 -17.02
CA PRO A 498 -50.58 97.43 -16.81
C PRO A 498 -50.77 97.80 -15.34
N TRP A 499 -50.19 98.94 -14.94
CA TRP A 499 -50.37 99.50 -13.60
C TRP A 499 -51.79 100.01 -13.41
N THR A 500 -52.44 99.64 -12.30
CA THR A 500 -53.79 100.07 -11.96
C THR A 500 -53.83 100.74 -10.59
N PRO A 501 -54.49 101.89 -10.43
CA PRO A 501 -54.61 102.57 -9.15
C PRO A 501 -55.50 101.76 -8.19
N VAL A 502 -55.12 101.68 -6.91
CA VAL A 502 -55.77 100.84 -5.91
C VAL A 502 -56.42 101.68 -4.82
N ASN A 503 -55.74 102.71 -4.32
CA ASN A 503 -56.25 103.62 -3.28
C ASN A 503 -55.77 105.05 -3.56
N ILE A 504 -56.69 106.00 -3.55
CA ILE A 504 -56.43 107.45 -3.67
C ILE A 504 -56.59 108.03 -2.26
N SER A 505 -55.55 108.65 -1.71
CA SER A 505 -55.64 109.35 -0.43
C SER A 505 -56.26 110.74 -0.60
N ASP A 506 -56.95 111.25 0.41
CA ASP A 506 -57.65 112.56 0.36
C ASP A 506 -56.71 113.75 0.07
N ASN A 507 -55.39 113.55 0.12
CA ASN A 507 -54.36 114.52 -0.25
C ASN A 507 -53.84 114.35 -1.71
N GLY A 508 -54.53 113.57 -2.54
CA GLY A 508 -54.30 113.44 -3.98
C GLY A 508 -53.22 112.42 -4.42
N GLY A 509 -52.58 111.70 -3.49
CA GLY A 509 -51.58 110.67 -3.82
C GLY A 509 -52.25 109.30 -3.98
N HIS A 510 -51.73 108.44 -4.86
CA HIS A 510 -52.33 107.11 -5.09
C HIS A 510 -51.30 105.98 -5.20
N TYR A 511 -51.71 104.77 -4.80
CA TYR A 511 -50.95 103.55 -5.04
C TYR A 511 -51.38 102.90 -6.33
N GLU A 512 -50.42 102.39 -7.11
CA GLU A 512 -50.69 101.55 -8.27
C GLU A 512 -50.14 100.13 -8.05
N GLN A 513 -50.85 99.12 -8.54
CA GLN A 513 -50.40 97.73 -8.51
C GLN A 513 -50.42 97.11 -9.91
N ARG A 514 -49.60 96.07 -10.10
CA ARG A 514 -49.68 95.15 -11.24
C ARG A 514 -49.37 93.72 -10.82
N PHE A 515 -49.77 92.74 -11.62
CA PHE A 515 -49.52 91.34 -11.32
C PHE A 515 -49.09 90.53 -12.55
N ARG A 516 -48.43 89.39 -12.29
CA ARG A 516 -48.16 88.34 -13.29
C ARG A 516 -48.30 86.97 -12.66
N TYR A 517 -48.47 85.95 -13.50
CA TYR A 517 -48.61 84.56 -13.08
C TYR A 517 -47.42 83.72 -13.57
N THR A 518 -46.97 82.80 -12.72
CA THR A 518 -45.93 81.81 -13.08
C THR A 518 -46.41 80.39 -12.81
N CYS A 519 -46.27 79.51 -13.80
CA CYS A 519 -46.72 78.11 -13.74
C CYS A 519 -45.54 77.16 -13.82
N LYS A 520 -45.56 76.09 -13.02
CA LYS A 520 -44.62 74.97 -13.08
C LYS A 520 -45.37 73.66 -12.90
N ALA A 521 -45.23 72.71 -13.84
CA ALA A 521 -45.73 71.35 -13.69
C ALA A 521 -44.89 70.36 -14.53
N ARG A 522 -44.88 69.08 -14.14
CA ARG A 522 -44.28 67.98 -14.92
C ARG A 522 -45.35 67.32 -15.76
N LEU A 523 -45.37 67.59 -17.05
CA LEU A 523 -46.45 67.19 -17.94
C LEU A 523 -45.88 66.65 -19.27
N PRO A 524 -46.54 65.66 -19.90
CA PRO A 524 -46.14 65.14 -21.20
C PRO A 524 -46.43 66.13 -22.36
N ASP A 525 -47.40 67.05 -22.20
CA ASP A 525 -47.75 68.07 -23.21
C ASP A 525 -47.71 69.49 -22.60
N PRO A 526 -46.99 70.46 -23.20
CA PRO A 526 -46.95 71.86 -22.76
C PRO A 526 -48.27 72.62 -22.76
N ASN A 527 -49.29 72.17 -23.51
CA ASN A 527 -50.58 72.84 -23.60
C ASN A 527 -51.48 72.60 -22.38
N LEU A 528 -51.14 71.62 -21.53
CA LEU A 528 -51.88 71.27 -20.31
C LEU A 528 -51.43 72.11 -19.09
N LEU A 529 -50.56 73.11 -19.28
CA LEU A 529 -49.99 73.92 -18.20
C LEU A 529 -50.96 75.05 -17.77
N GLU A 530 -51.69 74.84 -16.68
CA GLU A 530 -52.64 75.84 -16.12
C GLU A 530 -51.95 76.97 -15.34
N VAL A 531 -52.63 78.13 -15.25
CA VAL A 531 -52.09 79.38 -14.70
C VAL A 531 -51.90 79.31 -13.17
N GLY A 532 -50.64 79.32 -12.71
CA GLY A 532 -50.24 79.19 -11.31
C GLY A 532 -50.06 80.53 -10.57
N ARG A 533 -49.47 80.48 -9.37
CA ARG A 533 -49.38 81.57 -8.36
C ARG A 533 -49.20 83.00 -8.93
N GLN A 534 -50.03 83.91 -8.45
CA GLN A 534 -49.98 85.35 -8.72
C GLN A 534 -48.83 86.01 -7.94
N ARG A 535 -48.08 86.88 -8.61
CA ARG A 535 -47.07 87.75 -7.98
C ARG A 535 -47.48 89.19 -8.22
N ILE A 536 -47.52 89.99 -7.16
CA ILE A 536 -48.00 91.39 -7.14
C ILE A 536 -46.82 92.32 -6.90
N GLU A 537 -46.82 93.49 -7.55
CA GLU A 537 -45.85 94.58 -7.39
C GLU A 537 -46.61 95.89 -7.21
N MET A 538 -46.18 96.75 -6.29
CA MET A 538 -46.86 98.01 -5.93
C MET A 538 -45.90 99.20 -6.04
N ARG A 539 -46.43 100.37 -6.40
CA ARG A 539 -45.72 101.65 -6.41
C ARG A 539 -46.58 102.78 -5.86
N TYR A 540 -45.97 103.78 -5.24
CA TYR A 540 -46.65 104.97 -4.72
C TYR A 540 -46.40 106.18 -5.62
N CYS A 541 -47.46 106.93 -5.93
CA CYS A 541 -47.42 108.14 -6.75
C CYS A 541 -47.82 109.35 -5.88
N SER A 542 -46.92 110.32 -5.76
CA SER A 542 -47.12 111.56 -4.97
C SER A 542 -47.96 112.58 -5.75
N SER A 543 -48.73 113.43 -5.04
CA SER A 543 -49.63 114.44 -5.64
C SER A 543 -48.95 115.71 -6.11
N ASP A 544 -47.74 116.01 -5.64
CA ASP A 544 -47.03 117.26 -5.93
C ASP A 544 -46.29 117.27 -7.28
N GLY A 545 -46.50 116.26 -8.14
CA GLY A 545 -46.08 116.20 -9.55
C GLY A 545 -44.58 116.31 -9.84
N THR A 546 -43.75 116.50 -8.82
CA THR A 546 -42.31 116.80 -8.92
C THR A 546 -41.43 115.58 -8.71
N SER A 547 -41.97 114.50 -8.10
CA SER A 547 -41.34 113.18 -8.04
C SER A 547 -42.32 112.14 -8.60
N GLY A 548 -42.01 111.57 -9.77
CA GLY A 548 -42.80 110.49 -10.38
C GLY A 548 -42.93 109.27 -9.46
N CYS A 549 -43.83 108.34 -9.81
CA CYS A 549 -44.16 107.18 -8.97
C CYS A 549 -42.93 106.35 -8.56
N SER A 550 -42.71 106.18 -7.26
CA SER A 550 -41.63 105.38 -6.70
C SER A 550 -42.12 103.98 -6.33
N THR A 551 -41.41 102.95 -6.79
CA THR A 551 -41.50 101.61 -6.20
C THR A 551 -40.59 101.61 -4.99
N ASP A 552 -41.13 101.58 -3.77
CA ASP A 552 -40.28 101.28 -2.61
C ASP A 552 -39.64 99.90 -2.84
N GLY A 553 -38.31 99.87 -2.80
CA GLY A 553 -37.52 98.65 -2.75
C GLY A 553 -37.44 98.13 -1.33
#